data_AF-A0A5D3E9I2-F1
#
_entry.id   AF-A0A5D3E9I2-F1
#
_cell.length_a   1.000
_cell.length_b   1.000
_cell.length_c   1.000
_cell.angle_alpha   90.00
_cell.angle_beta   90.00
_cell.angle_gamma   90.00
#
_symmetry.space_group_name_H-M   'P 1'
#
loop_
_entity.id
_entity.type
_entity.pdbx_description
1 polymer ?
#
loop_
_entity_poly.entity_id
_entity_poly.type
_entity_poly.pdbx_seq_one_letter_code
_entity_poly.pdbx_strand_id
1 'polypeptide(L)'
;MTKKKMKYGYARVSTMDQDLQLQIDALKSYGVNKIYKEKISGASNNKPVLTKLIKNMEPGSELVVWKLDRLGRNSFDLIKLHKELLERNIKLVSITEKIENDTAVGKMLYTIMSSFAEMERSVLSERTKAGLEAAKKRGIKLGRRPGIQDKAKAEKVLKLYRDFVVPGYMSVKEACLSAGVCRTTFYKYLKLYSKNK
;
A
#
# COMPACT_ATOMS: atom_id res chain seq x y z
N MET A 1 4.07 19.15 32.96
CA MET A 1 5.30 18.34 32.91
C MET A 1 5.62 18.02 31.46
N THR A 2 6.54 18.74 30.83
CA THR A 2 6.97 18.52 29.44
C THR A 2 7.79 17.24 29.37
N LYS A 3 7.19 16.16 28.84
CA LYS A 3 7.86 14.87 28.60
C LYS A 3 9.15 15.14 27.81
N LYS A 4 10.31 14.72 28.33
CA LYS A 4 11.63 14.93 27.70
C LYS A 4 11.58 14.33 26.28
N LYS A 5 11.61 15.18 25.24
CA LYS A 5 11.55 14.73 23.84
C LYS A 5 12.76 13.86 23.54
N MET A 6 12.52 12.62 23.15
CA MET A 6 13.57 11.66 22.79
C MET A 6 14.05 11.95 21.37
N LYS A 7 15.36 12.13 21.21
CA LYS A 7 16.02 12.40 19.92
C LYS A 7 16.82 11.17 19.49
N TYR A 8 16.52 10.67 18.30
CA TYR A 8 17.16 9.49 17.72
C TYR A 8 18.01 9.91 16.53
N GLY A 9 19.32 9.67 16.61
CA GLY A 9 20.26 9.88 15.52
C GLY A 9 20.34 8.66 14.61
N TYR A 10 20.38 8.87 13.29
CA TYR A 10 20.62 7.81 12.33
C TYR A 10 21.79 8.20 11.39
N ALA A 11 22.78 7.31 11.31
CA ALA A 11 23.98 7.46 10.50
C ALA A 11 24.13 6.26 9.56
N ARG A 12 24.48 6.53 8.29
CA ARG A 12 24.63 5.49 7.25
C ARG A 12 25.91 5.68 6.47
N VAL A 13 26.61 4.59 6.18
CA VAL A 13 27.76 4.58 5.25
C VAL A 13 27.70 3.43 4.26
N SER A 14 28.20 3.68 3.05
CA SER A 14 28.29 2.69 1.98
C SER A 14 29.51 1.78 2.14
N THR A 15 30.66 2.32 2.57
CA THR A 15 31.94 1.58 2.60
C THR A 15 33.02 2.20 3.50
N MET A 16 33.16 3.54 3.56
CA MET A 16 34.27 4.20 4.28
C MET A 16 33.91 4.59 5.72
N ASP A 17 34.78 4.25 6.68
CA ASP A 17 34.54 4.48 8.11
C ASP A 17 34.80 5.95 8.54
N GLN A 18 35.59 6.73 7.79
CA GLN A 18 35.81 8.17 8.06
C GLN A 18 34.52 9.00 7.93
N ASP A 19 33.68 8.72 6.94
CA ASP A 19 32.39 9.40 6.74
C ASP A 19 31.37 9.10 7.86
N LEU A 20 31.54 7.97 8.58
CA LEU A 20 30.66 7.60 9.67
C LEU A 20 30.96 8.44 10.92
N GLN A 21 32.23 8.71 11.18
CA GLN A 21 32.65 9.46 12.35
C GLN A 21 32.16 10.91 12.30
N LEU A 22 32.30 11.57 11.14
CA LEU A 22 31.76 12.92 10.92
C LEU A 22 30.25 13.02 11.17
N GLN A 23 29.50 11.99 10.76
CA GLN A 23 28.06 11.91 11.03
C GLN A 23 27.77 11.76 12.51
N ILE A 24 28.48 10.86 13.19
CA ILE A 24 28.30 10.61 14.62
C ILE A 24 28.61 11.87 15.42
N ASP A 25 29.68 12.57 15.09
CA ASP A 25 30.10 13.78 15.79
C ASP A 25 29.07 14.90 15.60
N ALA A 26 28.57 15.09 14.37
CA ALA A 26 27.47 16.03 14.11
C ALA A 26 26.20 15.68 14.90
N LEU A 27 25.82 14.39 14.95
CA LEU A 27 24.66 13.92 15.71
C LEU A 27 24.84 14.13 17.22
N LYS A 28 26.03 13.87 17.75
CA LYS A 28 26.36 14.13 19.16
C LYS A 28 26.29 15.62 19.48
N SER A 29 26.86 16.48 18.64
CA SER A 29 26.78 17.94 18.79
C SER A 29 25.34 18.46 18.76
N TYR A 30 24.44 17.80 18.03
CA TYR A 30 23.01 18.11 18.04
C TYR A 30 22.30 17.69 19.34
N GLY A 31 22.90 16.80 20.13
CA GLY A 31 22.34 16.33 21.40
C GLY A 31 21.34 15.19 21.24
N VAL A 32 21.55 14.27 20.29
CA VAL A 32 20.73 13.05 20.18
C VAL A 32 20.95 12.10 21.36
N ASN A 33 19.90 11.40 21.80
CA ASN A 33 19.95 10.47 22.92
C ASN A 33 20.49 9.09 22.53
N LYS A 34 20.14 8.61 21.34
CA LYS A 34 20.56 7.29 20.83
C LYS A 34 20.96 7.40 19.37
N ILE A 35 22.08 6.81 18.99
CA ILE A 35 22.58 6.80 17.61
C ILE A 35 22.50 5.40 17.03
N TYR A 36 21.85 5.27 15.89
CA TYR A 36 21.72 4.04 15.11
C TYR A 36 22.64 4.14 13.90
N LYS A 37 23.43 3.09 13.68
CA LYS A 37 24.42 3.02 12.60
C LYS A 37 24.02 1.92 11.63
N GLU A 38 24.05 2.21 10.33
CA GLU A 38 23.73 1.24 9.29
C GLU A 38 24.83 1.25 8.21
N LYS A 39 25.43 0.08 7.95
CA LYS A 39 26.46 -0.09 6.91
C LYS A 39 25.80 -0.77 5.71
N ILE A 40 25.36 0.04 4.76
CA ILE A 40 24.70 -0.46 3.54
C ILE A 40 24.93 0.48 2.35
N SER A 41 25.14 -0.14 1.19
CA SER A 41 25.17 0.53 -0.11
C SER A 41 23.89 1.34 -0.33
N GLY A 42 24.05 2.58 -0.83
CA GLY A 42 22.92 3.48 -1.09
C GLY A 42 21.95 3.02 -2.19
N ALA A 43 22.28 1.94 -2.91
CA ALA A 43 21.42 1.32 -3.91
C ALA A 43 20.44 0.28 -3.32
N SER A 44 20.67 -0.17 -2.07
CA SER A 44 19.78 -1.13 -1.43
C SER A 44 18.58 -0.43 -0.79
N ASN A 45 17.38 -0.87 -1.16
CA ASN A 45 16.13 -0.44 -0.54
C ASN A 45 15.87 -1.10 0.83
N ASN A 46 16.63 -2.13 1.18
CA ASN A 46 16.43 -2.87 2.41
C ASN A 46 17.24 -2.23 3.55
N LYS A 47 16.62 -1.40 4.38
CA LYS A 47 17.24 -0.69 5.51
C LYS A 47 16.70 -1.20 6.86
N PRO A 48 17.08 -2.42 7.29
CA PRO A 48 16.50 -3.07 8.45
C PRO A 48 16.69 -2.26 9.75
N VAL A 49 17.81 -1.55 9.92
CA VAL A 49 18.08 -0.75 11.11
C VAL A 49 17.18 0.48 11.13
N LEU A 50 17.08 1.20 10.01
CA LEU A 50 16.19 2.35 9.88
C LEU A 50 14.73 1.94 10.13
N THR A 51 14.25 0.87 9.48
CA THR A 51 12.87 0.39 9.66
C THR A 51 12.59 -0.02 11.11
N LYS A 52 13.54 -0.71 11.77
CA LYS A 52 13.39 -1.09 13.18
C LYS A 52 13.42 0.12 14.11
N LEU A 53 14.27 1.11 13.83
CA LEU A 53 14.30 2.37 14.55
C LEU A 53 12.93 3.05 14.49
N ILE A 54 12.43 3.31 13.28
CA ILE A 54 11.14 3.99 13.08
C ILE A 54 10.02 3.26 13.80
N LYS A 55 9.93 1.93 13.72
CA LYS A 55 8.90 1.15 14.45
C LYS A 55 8.93 1.36 15.96
N ASN A 56 10.11 1.54 16.55
CA ASN A 56 10.27 1.70 18.00
C ASN A 56 10.16 3.15 18.49
N MET A 57 10.01 4.13 17.60
CA MET A 57 9.88 5.54 17.97
C MET A 57 8.50 5.86 18.54
N GLU A 58 8.48 6.60 19.66
CA GLU A 58 7.25 7.11 20.26
C GLU A 58 6.80 8.43 19.59
N PRO A 59 5.48 8.74 19.57
CA PRO A 59 4.99 10.05 19.18
C PRO A 59 5.64 11.19 19.98
N GLY A 60 5.97 12.28 19.31
CA GLY A 60 6.65 13.45 19.89
C GLY A 60 8.19 13.35 19.94
N SER A 61 8.75 12.24 19.45
CA SER A 61 10.21 12.07 19.29
C SER A 61 10.74 12.69 17.99
N GLU A 62 12.07 12.82 17.89
CA GLU A 62 12.75 13.40 16.72
C GLU A 62 13.69 12.37 16.08
N LEU A 63 13.60 12.21 14.76
CA LEU A 63 14.59 11.50 13.95
C LEU A 63 15.56 12.53 13.38
N VAL A 64 16.82 12.43 13.76
CA VAL A 64 17.88 13.35 13.37
C VAL A 64 18.85 12.63 12.45
N VAL A 65 19.14 13.22 11.31
CA VAL A 65 20.14 12.74 10.35
C VAL A 65 21.13 13.83 10.02
N TRP A 66 22.35 13.44 9.65
CA TRP A 66 23.35 14.43 9.21
C TRP A 66 22.92 15.13 7.93
N LYS A 67 22.49 14.35 6.93
CA LYS A 67 22.03 14.76 5.60
C LYS A 67 20.86 13.88 5.16
N LEU A 68 19.95 14.41 4.34
CA LEU A 68 18.80 13.64 3.82
C LEU A 68 19.21 12.43 2.96
N ASP A 69 20.35 12.49 2.26
CA ASP A 69 20.86 11.38 1.44
C ASP A 69 21.24 10.13 2.26
N ARG A 70 21.33 10.26 3.59
CA ARG A 70 21.51 9.13 4.51
C ARG A 70 20.26 8.30 4.65
N LEU A 71 19.07 8.89 4.50
CA LEU A 71 17.79 8.18 4.54
C LEU A 71 17.46 7.47 3.23
N GLY A 72 18.00 7.92 2.09
CA GLY A 72 17.84 7.27 0.80
C GLY A 72 18.32 8.14 -0.36
N ARG A 73 18.65 7.52 -1.51
CA ARG A 73 18.94 8.22 -2.78
C ARG A 73 17.67 8.50 -3.60
N ASN A 74 16.60 7.76 -3.35
CA ASN A 74 15.33 7.91 -4.03
C ASN A 74 14.46 8.94 -3.29
N SER A 75 14.11 10.03 -3.97
CA SER A 75 13.20 11.06 -3.45
C SER A 75 11.87 10.45 -3.01
N PHE A 76 11.36 9.44 -3.72
CA PHE A 76 10.10 8.78 -3.39
C PHE A 76 10.14 8.07 -2.03
N ASP A 77 11.24 7.35 -1.73
CA ASP A 77 11.39 6.64 -0.45
C ASP A 77 11.53 7.63 0.72
N LEU A 78 12.22 8.75 0.51
CA LEU A 78 12.31 9.82 1.49
C LEU A 78 10.94 10.45 1.76
N ILE A 79 10.13 10.67 0.73
CA ILE A 79 8.77 11.20 0.85
C ILE A 79 7.87 10.24 1.64
N LYS A 80 7.88 8.95 1.29
CA LYS A 80 7.09 7.93 1.99
C LYS A 80 7.47 7.88 3.46
N LEU A 81 8.76 7.90 3.75
CA LEU A 81 9.28 7.94 5.11
C LEU A 81 8.82 9.20 5.85
N HIS A 82 8.94 10.37 5.22
CA HIS A 82 8.54 11.62 5.83
C HIS A 82 7.04 11.62 6.20
N LYS A 83 6.18 11.13 5.30
CA LYS A 83 4.75 10.98 5.55
C LYS A 83 4.47 10.04 6.74
N GLU A 84 5.13 8.88 6.78
CA GLU A 84 4.99 7.93 7.89
C GLU A 84 5.38 8.55 9.23
N LEU A 85 6.47 9.33 9.26
CA LEU A 85 6.92 10.02 10.46
C LEU A 85 5.91 11.09 10.90
N LEU A 86 5.36 11.86 9.96
CA LEU A 86 4.38 12.91 10.24
C LEU A 86 3.06 12.36 10.79
N GLU A 87 2.53 11.29 10.18
CA GLU A 87 1.33 10.58 10.67
C GLU A 87 1.50 10.05 12.09
N ARG A 88 2.75 9.72 12.47
CA ARG A 88 3.10 9.23 13.81
C ARG A 88 3.53 10.34 14.78
N ASN A 89 3.41 11.61 14.38
CA ASN A 89 3.84 12.78 15.15
C ASN A 89 5.33 12.73 15.54
N ILE A 90 6.18 12.24 14.62
CA ILE A 90 7.63 12.18 14.77
C ILE A 90 8.25 13.26 13.88
N LYS A 91 9.13 14.08 14.45
CA LYS A 91 9.80 15.16 13.72
C LYS A 91 11.03 14.62 12.99
N LEU A 92 11.12 14.79 11.67
CA LEU A 92 12.37 14.56 10.93
C LEU A 92 13.19 15.86 10.91
N VAL A 93 14.49 15.73 11.18
CA VAL A 93 15.46 16.83 11.21
C VAL A 93 16.70 16.43 10.42
N SER A 94 17.10 17.28 9.47
CA SER A 94 18.43 17.22 8.86
C SER A 94 19.35 18.32 9.40
N ILE A 95 20.54 17.96 9.85
CA ILE A 95 21.51 18.89 10.46
C ILE A 95 22.05 19.88 9.42
N THR A 96 22.47 19.40 8.24
CA THR A 96 23.11 20.24 7.23
C THR A 96 22.13 21.10 6.46
N GLU A 97 20.98 20.54 6.07
CA GLU A 97 19.98 21.28 5.30
C GLU A 97 19.10 22.17 6.18
N LYS A 98 19.19 22.05 7.52
CA LYS A 98 18.30 22.71 8.50
C LYS A 98 16.81 22.53 8.16
N ILE A 99 16.49 21.45 7.45
CA ILE A 99 15.11 21.12 7.09
C ILE A 99 14.49 20.45 8.30
N GLU A 100 13.46 21.12 8.82
CA GLU A 100 12.55 20.55 9.80
C GLU A 100 11.16 20.45 9.16
N ASN A 101 10.46 19.35 9.44
CA ASN A 101 9.13 19.10 8.89
C ASN A 101 8.10 20.21 9.20
N ASP A 102 8.30 20.98 10.26
CA ASP A 102 7.37 22.04 10.69
C ASP A 102 7.72 23.44 10.12
N THR A 103 8.79 23.55 9.33
CA THR A 103 9.16 24.83 8.68
C THR A 103 8.31 25.08 7.44
N ALA A 104 8.11 26.36 7.07
CA ALA A 104 7.41 26.74 5.84
C ALA A 104 8.03 26.08 4.59
N VAL A 105 9.36 25.93 4.56
CA VAL A 105 10.09 25.22 3.49
C VAL A 105 9.78 23.73 3.49
N GLY A 106 9.73 23.08 4.66
CA GLY A 106 9.33 21.68 4.80
C GLY A 106 7.90 21.43 4.32
N LYS A 107 6.96 22.33 4.67
CA LYS A 107 5.57 22.30 4.21
C LYS A 107 5.45 22.52 2.70
N MET A 108 6.19 23.48 2.14
CA MET A 108 6.20 23.73 0.69
C MET A 108 6.74 22.51 -0.08
N LEU A 109 7.86 21.93 0.37
CA LEU A 109 8.44 20.74 -0.24
C LEU A 109 7.45 19.57 -0.19
N TYR A 110 6.75 19.40 0.94
CA TYR A 110 5.69 18.41 1.07
C TYR A 110 4.52 18.64 0.10
N THR A 111 4.05 19.87 -0.05
CA THR A 111 2.93 20.19 -0.96
C THR A 111 3.31 19.90 -2.41
N ILE A 112 4.47 20.37 -2.87
CA ILE A 112 4.93 20.14 -4.26
C ILE A 112 5.06 18.63 -4.53
N MET A 113 5.59 17.86 -3.56
CA MET A 113 5.75 16.42 -3.71
C MET A 113 4.42 15.66 -3.63
N SER A 114 3.48 16.11 -2.81
CA SER A 114 2.12 15.56 -2.77
C SER A 114 1.41 15.75 -4.11
N SER A 115 1.56 16.93 -4.72
CA SER A 115 1.04 17.21 -6.06
C SER A 115 1.68 16.32 -7.13
N PHE A 116 2.98 16.07 -7.05
CA PHE A 116 3.67 15.14 -7.97
C PHE A 116 3.16 13.70 -7.83
N ALA A 117 2.98 13.21 -6.59
CA ALA A 117 2.47 11.86 -6.34
C ALA A 117 1.01 11.69 -6.82
N GLU A 118 0.19 12.75 -6.70
CA GLU A 118 -1.16 12.76 -7.24
C GLU A 118 -1.17 12.77 -8.77
N MET A 119 -0.29 13.56 -9.40
CA MET A 119 -0.09 13.58 -10.85
C MET A 119 0.28 12.19 -11.39
N GLU A 120 1.28 11.51 -10.80
CA GLU A 120 1.67 10.16 -11.23
C GLU A 120 0.51 9.17 -11.13
N ARG A 121 -0.26 9.21 -10.04
CA ARG A 121 -1.45 8.37 -9.88
C ARG A 121 -2.49 8.68 -10.96
N SER A 122 -2.69 9.96 -11.30
CA SER A 122 -3.61 10.36 -12.37
C SER A 122 -3.15 9.79 -13.71
N VAL A 123 -1.87 9.94 -14.06
CA VAL A 123 -1.29 9.43 -15.31
C VAL A 123 -1.42 7.91 -15.41
N LEU A 124 -1.17 7.16 -14.34
CA LEU A 124 -1.36 5.70 -14.31
C LEU A 124 -2.84 5.31 -14.48
N SER A 125 -3.75 6.05 -13.85
CA SER A 125 -5.20 5.85 -13.98
C SER A 125 -5.66 6.10 -15.42
N GLU A 126 -5.23 7.20 -16.02
CA GLU A 126 -5.52 7.55 -17.43
C GLU A 126 -5.03 6.47 -18.38
N ARG A 127 -3.79 6.01 -18.22
CA ARG A 127 -3.23 4.93 -19.05
C ARG A 127 -4.03 3.64 -18.93
N THR A 128 -4.46 3.31 -17.71
CA THR A 128 -5.29 2.12 -17.45
C THR A 128 -6.65 2.26 -18.13
N LYS A 129 -7.31 3.42 -18.01
CA LYS A 129 -8.59 3.69 -18.67
C LYS A 129 -8.48 3.61 -20.19
N ALA A 130 -7.46 4.23 -20.78
CA ALA A 130 -7.18 4.16 -22.21
C ALA A 130 -6.95 2.72 -22.68
N GLY A 131 -6.21 1.91 -21.90
CA GLY A 131 -6.02 0.49 -22.18
C GLY A 131 -7.32 -0.31 -22.13
N LEU A 132 -8.17 -0.06 -21.13
CA LEU A 132 -9.49 -0.70 -21.02
C LEU A 132 -10.41 -0.31 -22.18
N GLU A 133 -10.41 0.95 -22.60
CA GLU A 133 -11.18 1.40 -23.76
C GLU A 133 -10.69 0.74 -25.06
N ALA A 134 -9.38 0.65 -25.27
CA ALA A 134 -8.82 -0.07 -26.41
C ALA A 134 -9.22 -1.55 -26.40
N ALA A 135 -9.19 -2.21 -25.23
CA ALA A 135 -9.64 -3.59 -25.08
C ALA A 135 -11.14 -3.75 -25.40
N LYS A 136 -12.00 -2.82 -24.95
CA LYS A 136 -13.42 -2.80 -25.31
C LYS A 136 -13.61 -2.66 -26.83
N LYS A 137 -12.88 -1.74 -27.48
CA LYS A 137 -12.94 -1.54 -28.95
C LYS A 137 -12.52 -2.79 -29.72
N ARG A 138 -11.57 -3.56 -29.18
CA ARG A 138 -11.14 -4.86 -29.72
C ARG A 138 -12.12 -6.01 -29.40
N GLY A 139 -13.26 -5.74 -28.75
CA GLY A 139 -14.26 -6.74 -28.41
C GLY A 139 -13.92 -7.63 -27.21
N ILE A 140 -12.87 -7.30 -26.45
CA ILE A 140 -12.49 -8.07 -25.26
C ILE A 140 -13.52 -7.82 -24.16
N LYS A 141 -14.15 -8.89 -23.67
CA LYS A 141 -15.14 -8.83 -22.60
C LYS A 141 -14.44 -8.60 -21.25
N LEU A 142 -14.54 -7.37 -20.75
CA LEU A 142 -13.96 -6.96 -19.46
C LEU A 142 -14.83 -7.40 -18.27
N GLY A 143 -14.21 -7.49 -17.09
CA GLY A 143 -14.88 -7.83 -15.83
C GLY A 143 -14.86 -9.32 -15.48
N ARG A 144 -15.48 -9.66 -14.34
CA ARG A 144 -15.55 -11.05 -13.85
C ARG A 144 -16.32 -11.91 -14.85
N ARG A 145 -15.72 -13.03 -15.27
CA ARG A 145 -16.43 -14.04 -16.07
C ARG A 145 -17.70 -14.45 -15.33
N PRO A 146 -18.87 -14.50 -16.00
CA PRO A 146 -20.10 -14.90 -15.33
C PRO A 146 -19.95 -16.32 -14.78
N GLY A 147 -20.05 -16.50 -13.46
CA GLY A 147 -19.99 -17.82 -12.80
C GLY A 147 -21.18 -18.74 -13.12
N ILE A 148 -22.05 -18.31 -14.04
CA ILE A 148 -23.31 -18.95 -14.47
C ILE A 148 -23.11 -19.70 -15.81
N GLN A 149 -21.88 -19.78 -16.30
CA GLN A 149 -21.53 -20.51 -17.54
C GLN A 149 -21.16 -21.97 -17.29
N ASP A 150 -21.22 -22.44 -16.05
CA ASP A 150 -21.01 -23.85 -15.73
C ASP A 150 -22.24 -24.67 -16.16
N LYS A 151 -22.17 -25.20 -17.38
CA LYS A 151 -23.27 -25.97 -18.01
C LYS A 151 -23.69 -27.17 -17.15
N ALA A 152 -22.74 -27.83 -16.48
CA ALA A 152 -23.03 -28.97 -15.61
C ALA A 152 -23.88 -28.56 -14.40
N LYS A 153 -23.57 -27.40 -13.79
CA LYS A 153 -24.41 -26.85 -12.71
C LYS A 153 -25.77 -26.37 -13.20
N ALA A 154 -25.84 -25.77 -14.38
CA ALA A 154 -27.11 -25.36 -14.99
C ALA A 154 -28.05 -26.56 -15.20
N GLU A 155 -27.53 -27.65 -15.78
CA GLU A 155 -28.28 -28.87 -16.05
C GLU A 155 -28.75 -29.55 -14.76
N LYS A 156 -27.87 -29.62 -13.75
CA LYS A 156 -28.24 -30.15 -12.42
C LYS A 156 -29.36 -29.33 -11.78
N VAL A 157 -29.31 -27.99 -11.85
CA VAL A 157 -30.37 -27.10 -11.33
C VAL A 157 -31.70 -27.32 -12.05
N LEU A 158 -31.69 -27.43 -13.39
CA LEU A 158 -32.90 -27.65 -14.19
C LEU A 158 -33.53 -29.00 -13.89
N LYS A 159 -32.73 -30.06 -13.78
CA LYS A 159 -33.20 -31.42 -13.45
C LYS A 159 -33.83 -31.47 -12.06
N LEU A 160 -33.13 -30.93 -11.06
CA LEU A 160 -33.64 -30.86 -9.69
C LEU A 160 -34.94 -30.05 -9.61
N TYR A 161 -35.04 -28.95 -10.36
CA TYR A 161 -36.25 -28.14 -10.39
C TYR A 161 -37.42 -28.88 -11.05
N ARG A 162 -37.23 -29.45 -12.24
CA ARG A 162 -38.29 -30.11 -13.00
C ARG A 162 -38.79 -31.40 -12.35
N ASP A 163 -37.88 -32.23 -11.88
CA ASP A 163 -38.21 -33.60 -11.47
C ASP A 163 -38.59 -33.69 -9.99
N PHE A 164 -38.16 -32.72 -9.17
CA PHE A 164 -38.32 -32.80 -7.71
C PHE A 164 -38.98 -31.56 -7.08
N VAL A 165 -38.70 -30.35 -7.57
CA VAL A 165 -39.31 -29.12 -7.01
C VAL A 165 -40.72 -28.89 -7.56
N VAL A 166 -40.93 -28.99 -8.87
CA VAL A 166 -42.25 -28.79 -9.51
C VAL A 166 -43.29 -29.83 -9.04
N PRO A 167 -42.96 -31.13 -8.93
CA PRO A 167 -43.90 -32.14 -8.43
C PRO A 167 -44.11 -32.09 -6.90
N GLY A 168 -43.39 -31.23 -6.18
CA GLY A 168 -43.54 -31.03 -4.74
C GLY A 168 -42.74 -31.98 -3.84
N TYR A 169 -41.84 -32.81 -4.40
CA TYR A 169 -41.02 -33.76 -3.64
C TYR A 169 -39.87 -33.11 -2.85
N MET A 170 -39.45 -31.90 -3.23
CA MET A 170 -38.31 -31.22 -2.61
C MET A 170 -38.51 -29.70 -2.57
N SER A 171 -38.07 -29.08 -1.49
CA SER A 171 -38.08 -27.61 -1.38
C SER A 171 -36.97 -26.97 -2.22
N VAL A 172 -37.18 -25.72 -2.64
CA VAL A 172 -36.14 -24.94 -3.36
C VAL A 172 -34.86 -24.83 -2.52
N LYS A 173 -34.96 -24.82 -1.18
CA LYS A 173 -33.82 -24.73 -0.28
C LYS A 173 -32.94 -25.99 -0.35
N GLU A 174 -33.55 -27.17 -0.34
CA GLU A 174 -32.87 -28.46 -0.49
C GLU A 174 -32.28 -28.62 -1.89
N ALA A 175 -33.00 -28.17 -2.93
CA ALA A 175 -32.52 -28.14 -4.30
C ALA A 175 -31.24 -27.30 -4.46
N CYS A 176 -31.20 -26.13 -3.81
CA CYS A 176 -30.03 -25.25 -3.79
C CYS A 176 -28.83 -25.92 -3.11
N LEU A 177 -29.06 -26.60 -1.99
CA LEU A 177 -28.02 -27.32 -1.25
C LEU A 177 -27.41 -28.44 -2.10
N SER A 178 -28.26 -29.25 -2.74
CA SER A 178 -27.85 -30.36 -3.61
C SER A 178 -27.12 -29.88 -4.88
N ALA A 179 -27.54 -28.75 -5.44
CA ALA A 179 -26.89 -28.13 -6.59
C ALA A 179 -25.60 -27.35 -6.23
N GLY A 180 -25.33 -27.11 -4.95
CA GLY A 180 -24.17 -26.33 -4.50
C GLY A 180 -24.22 -24.86 -4.95
N VAL A 181 -25.41 -24.28 -5.08
CA VAL A 181 -25.61 -22.90 -5.51
C VAL A 181 -26.52 -22.15 -4.54
N CYS A 182 -26.28 -20.85 -4.36
CA CYS A 182 -27.19 -20.02 -3.57
C CYS A 182 -28.53 -19.80 -4.31
N ARG A 183 -29.59 -19.52 -3.54
CA ARG A 183 -30.97 -19.37 -4.07
C ARG A 183 -31.09 -18.35 -5.20
N THR A 184 -30.36 -17.25 -5.12
CA THR A 184 -30.33 -16.22 -6.18
C THR A 184 -29.68 -16.72 -7.47
N THR A 185 -28.66 -17.58 -7.37
CA THR A 185 -28.01 -18.23 -8.53
C THR A 185 -28.88 -19.33 -9.10
N PHE A 186 -29.58 -20.09 -8.26
CA PHE A 186 -30.52 -21.14 -8.66
C PHE A 186 -31.64 -20.59 -9.58
N TYR A 187 -32.35 -19.55 -9.15
CA TYR A 187 -33.38 -18.93 -10.00
C TYR A 187 -32.82 -18.23 -11.24
N LYS A 188 -31.59 -17.69 -11.18
CA LYS A 188 -30.92 -17.13 -12.36
C LYS A 188 -30.64 -18.22 -13.41
N TYR A 189 -30.18 -19.40 -13.00
CA TYR A 189 -30.00 -20.54 -13.92
C TYR A 189 -31.32 -20.95 -14.56
N LEU A 190 -32.40 -21.08 -13.79
CA LEU A 190 -33.74 -21.37 -14.33
C LEU A 190 -34.17 -20.33 -15.35
N LYS A 191 -34.08 -19.04 -15.02
CA LYS A 191 -34.48 -17.94 -15.93
C LYS A 191 -33.68 -17.90 -17.23
N LEU A 192 -32.37 -18.21 -17.16
CA LEU A 192 -31.47 -18.15 -18.32
C LEU A 192 -31.58 -19.36 -19.24
N TYR A 193 -31.84 -20.56 -18.69
CA TYR A 193 -31.81 -21.80 -19.45
C TYR A 193 -33.19 -22.47 -19.66
N SER A 194 -34.25 -22.01 -18.99
CA SER A 194 -35.61 -22.53 -19.26
C SER A 194 -36.22 -22.00 -20.57
N LYS A 195 -35.65 -20.92 -21.16
CA LYS A 195 -36.11 -20.29 -22.41
C LYS A 195 -35.47 -20.83 -23.69
N ASN A 196 -34.55 -21.80 -23.59
CA ASN A 196 -33.87 -22.41 -24.75
C ASN A 196 -34.54 -23.72 -25.21
N LYS A 197 -35.85 -23.87 -24.98
CA LYS A 197 -36.69 -24.92 -25.57
C LYS A 197 -38.00 -24.33 -26.03
#